data_AF-A0A963D1X6-F1
#
_entry.id   AF-A0A963D1X6-F1
#
_cell.length_a   1.000
_cell.length_b   1.000
_cell.length_c   1.000
_cell.angle_alpha   90.00
_cell.angle_beta   90.00
_cell.angle_gamma   90.00
#
_symmetry.space_group_name_H-M   'P 1'
#
loop_
_entity.id
_entity.type
_entity.pdbx_description
1 polymer ?
#
loop_
_entity_poly.entity_id
_entity_poly.type
_entity_poly.pdbx_seq_one_letter_code
_entity_poly.pdbx_strand_id
1 'polypeptide(L)' 'PDYWRLRIGIGHPGDRNEVVNFVLKPPRREEQDLIDESIDRAVGAWSLIGRGEWNAATTRLNARTTSAKPGNKKDA' A
#
# COMPACT_ATOMS: atom_id res chain seq x y z
N PRO A 1 13.65 18.99 10.52
CA PRO A 1 12.18 19.00 10.41
C PRO A 1 11.66 17.55 10.40
N ASP A 2 11.19 17.09 11.55
CA ASP A 2 10.78 15.71 11.77
C ASP A 2 9.26 15.60 11.72
N TYR A 3 8.74 14.89 10.72
CA TYR A 3 7.31 14.68 10.52
C TYR A 3 7.02 13.24 10.08
N TRP A 4 5.82 12.77 10.41
CA TRP A 4 5.38 11.41 10.09
C TRP A 4 5.03 11.26 8.61
N ARG A 5 5.29 10.08 8.05
CA ARG A 5 4.99 9.74 6.65
C ARG A 5 4.19 8.45 6.60
N LEU A 6 3.00 8.52 6.00
CA LEU A 6 2.28 7.34 5.53
C LEU A 6 2.78 7.00 4.12
N ARG A 7 3.28 5.78 3.92
CA ARG A 7 3.82 5.33 2.63
C ARG A 7 2.87 4.35 1.99
N ILE A 8 2.21 4.76 0.91
CA ILE A 8 1.37 3.88 0.08
C ILE A 8 2.24 3.34 -1.06
N GLY A 9 2.32 2.01 -1.17
CA GLY A 9 3.09 1.36 -2.22
C GLY A 9 2.33 1.37 -3.54
N ILE A 10 2.97 1.85 -4.61
CA ILE A 10 2.43 1.83 -5.98
C ILE A 10 3.23 0.93 -6.94
N GLY A 11 4.23 0.21 -6.43
CA GLY A 11 5.17 -0.55 -7.25
C GLY A 11 6.34 0.28 -7.82
N HIS A 12 7.11 -0.31 -8.73
CA HIS A 12 8.24 0.33 -9.41
C HIS A 12 8.40 -0.26 -10.83
N PRO A 13 8.66 0.56 -11.86
CA PRO A 13 8.72 0.09 -13.26
C PRO A 13 9.99 -0.72 -13.63
N GLY A 14 10.82 -1.10 -12.66
CA GLY A 14 12.13 -1.72 -12.89
C GLY A 14 13.22 -0.76 -13.40
N ASP A 15 12.94 0.04 -14.42
CA ASP A 15 13.86 1.05 -14.97
C ASP A 15 13.62 2.43 -14.33
N ARG A 16 14.70 3.08 -13.88
CA ARG A 16 14.67 4.44 -13.33
C ARG A 16 14.19 5.47 -14.35
N ASN A 17 14.50 5.29 -15.63
CA ASN A 17 14.11 6.23 -16.69
C ASN A 17 12.59 6.23 -16.94
N GLU A 18 11.91 5.14 -16.60
CA GLU A 18 10.45 5.00 -16.76
C GLU A 18 9.65 5.49 -15.54
N VAL A 19 10.30 5.90 -14.45
CA VAL A 19 9.62 6.30 -13.20
C VAL A 19 8.64 7.46 -13.42
N VAL A 20 9.03 8.48 -14.18
CA VAL A 20 8.17 9.64 -14.44
C VAL A 20 6.90 9.22 -15.20
N ASN A 21 7.06 8.41 -16.25
CA ASN A 21 5.93 7.90 -17.02
C ASN A 21 5.04 6.96 -16.20
N PHE A 22 5.65 6.16 -15.32
CA PHE A 22 4.94 5.21 -14.46
C PHE A 22 4.01 5.92 -13.48
N VAL A 23 4.49 6.93 -12.76
CA VAL A 23 3.69 7.62 -11.73
C VAL A 23 2.58 8.51 -12.31
N LEU A 24 2.67 8.88 -13.59
CA LEU A 24 1.68 9.71 -14.26
C LEU A 24 0.59 8.90 -14.96
N LYS A 25 0.72 7.58 -15.03
CA LYS A 25 -0.28 6.68 -15.61
C LYS A 25 -1.20 6.14 -14.52
N PRO A 26 -2.47 5.90 -14.83
CA PRO A 26 -3.35 5.17 -13.92
C PRO A 26 -2.79 3.76 -13.69
N PRO A 27 -2.85 3.23 -12.45
CA PRO A 27 -2.46 1.87 -12.15
C PRO A 27 -3.40 0.88 -12.87
N ARG A 28 -2.94 -0.36 -13.03
CA ARG A 28 -3.83 -1.44 -13.51
C ARG A 28 -4.89 -1.74 -12.46
N ARG A 29 -5.98 -2.39 -12.87
CA ARG A 29 -7.12 -2.66 -11.97
C ARG A 29 -6.69 -3.46 -10.74
N GLU A 30 -5.88 -4.50 -10.94
CA GLU A 30 -5.34 -5.32 -9.86
C GLU A 30 -4.40 -4.56 -8.91
N GLU A 31 -3.70 -3.53 -9.41
CA GLU A 31 -2.85 -2.66 -8.59
C GLU A 31 -3.68 -1.63 -7.83
N GLN A 32 -4.73 -1.09 -8.47
CA GLN A 32 -5.67 -0.17 -7.86
C GLN A 32 -6.37 -0.80 -6.65
N ASP A 33 -6.84 -2.05 -6.77
CA ASP A 33 -7.50 -2.77 -5.67
C ASP A 33 -6.57 -2.87 -4.44
N LEU A 34 -5.27 -3.11 -4.65
CA LEU A 34 -4.26 -3.18 -3.57
C LEU A 34 -3.94 -1.80 -2.96
N ILE A 35 -3.96 -0.75 -3.77
CA ILE A 35 -3.79 0.64 -3.32
C ILE A 35 -4.98 1.05 -2.45
N ASP A 36 -6.19 0.74 -2.89
CA ASP A 36 -7.43 1.06 -2.16
C ASP A 36 -7.48 0.31 -0.83
N GLU A 37 -7.15 -1.00 -0.81
CA GLU A 37 -7.03 -1.77 0.44
C GLU A 37 -5.99 -1.14 1.39
N SER A 38 -4.87 -0.66 0.85
CA SER A 38 -3.83 0.01 1.65
C SER A 38 -4.32 1.32 2.25
N ILE A 39 -5.13 2.08 1.50
CA ILE A 39 -5.76 3.33 1.98
C ILE A 39 -6.80 3.01 3.07
N ASP A 40 -7.66 2.02 2.86
CA ASP A 40 -8.68 1.60 3.83
C ASP A 40 -8.05 1.18 5.16
N ARG A 41 -6.95 0.43 5.11
CA ARG A 41 -6.18 0.08 6.31
C ARG A 41 -5.61 1.32 7.02
N ALA A 42 -5.18 2.32 6.27
CA ALA A 42 -4.70 3.58 6.82
C ALA A 42 -5.82 4.38 7.50
N VAL A 43 -6.97 4.50 6.84
CA VAL A 43 -8.17 5.13 7.40
C VAL A 43 -8.63 4.39 8.67
N GLY A 44 -8.61 3.06 8.65
CA GLY A 44 -8.94 2.24 9.83
C GLY A 44 -7.98 2.40 11.02
N ALA A 45 -6.77 2.94 10.81
CA ALA A 45 -5.83 3.28 11.87
C ALA A 45 -5.91 4.76 12.31
N TRP A 46 -6.80 5.55 11.71
CA TRP A 46 -6.90 6.99 11.96
C TRP A 46 -7.12 7.34 13.43
N SER A 47 -7.88 6.53 14.17
CA SER A 47 -8.12 6.76 15.60
C SER A 47 -6.83 6.72 16.44
N LEU A 48 -5.89 5.81 16.12
CA LEU A 48 -4.59 5.72 16.78
C LEU A 48 -3.70 6.92 16.40
N ILE A 49 -3.72 7.30 15.12
CA ILE A 49 -2.98 8.44 14.59
C ILE A 49 -3.45 9.75 15.24
N GLY A 50 -4.76 9.99 15.28
CA GLY A 50 -5.35 11.19 15.86
C GLY A 50 -5.12 11.33 17.38
N ARG A 51 -4.88 10.21 18.07
CA ARG A 51 -4.51 10.18 19.49
C ARG A 51 -3.00 10.28 19.73
N GLY A 52 -2.19 10.26 18.67
CA GLY A 52 -0.73 10.26 18.78
C GLY A 52 -0.14 8.93 19.25
N GLU A 53 -0.89 7.83 19.16
CA GLU A 53 -0.45 6.49 19.55
C GLU A 53 0.44 5.86 18.45
N TRP A 54 1.56 6.51 18.13
CA TRP A 54 2.38 6.21 16.95
C TRP A 54 2.96 4.80 16.92
N ASN A 55 3.35 4.26 18.08
CA ASN A 55 3.86 2.89 18.17
C ASN A 55 2.77 1.88 17.75
N ALA A 56 1.55 2.02 18.30
CA ALA A 56 0.43 1.16 17.97
C ALA A 56 -0.01 1.35 16.50
N ALA A 57 -0.10 2.60 16.03
CA ALA A 57 -0.43 2.90 14.64
C ALA A 57 0.58 2.26 13.67
N THR A 58 1.87 2.42 13.92
CA THR A 58 2.95 1.87 13.08
C THR A 58 2.94 0.35 13.06
N THR A 59 2.77 -0.30 14.21
CA THR A 59 2.66 -1.76 14.29
C THR A 59 1.46 -2.28 13.50
N ARG A 60 0.30 -1.63 13.62
CA ARG A 60 -0.92 -2.03 12.88
C ARG A 60 -0.77 -1.85 11.37
N LEU A 61 -0.21 -0.71 10.93
CA LEU A 61 -0.08 -0.38 9.51
C LEU A 61 0.96 -1.25 8.79
N ASN A 62 2.07 -1.54 9.45
CA ASN A 62 3.19 -2.29 8.87
C ASN A 62 3.12 -3.80 9.11
N ALA A 63 2.07 -4.29 9.78
CA ALA A 63 1.83 -5.72 9.93
C ALA A 63 1.68 -6.37 8.54
N ARG A 64 2.36 -7.51 8.36
CA ARG A 64 2.22 -8.32 7.14
C ARG A 64 0.77 -8.79 7.04
N THR A 65 0.09 -8.40 5.97
CA THR A 65 -1.15 -9.06 5.57
C THR A 65 -0.79 -10.42 5.02
N THR A 66 -1.40 -11.47 5.56
CA THR A 66 -1.35 -12.79 4.93
C THR A 66 -2.23 -12.74 3.69
N SER A 67 -1.68 -12.32 2.53
CA SER A 67 -2.42 -12.46 1.29
C SER A 67 -2.48 -13.93 0.90
N ALA A 68 -3.68 -14.48 0.75
CA ALA A 68 -3.86 -15.79 0.16
C ALA A 68 -3.46 -15.70 -1.32
N LYS A 69 -2.48 -16.50 -1.72
CA LYS A 69 -1.97 -16.60 -3.09
C LYS A 69 -3.14 -16.91 -4.05
N PRO A 70 -3.34 -16.19 -5.17
CA PRO A 70 -4.34 -16.57 -6.14
C PRO A 70 -3.95 -17.92 -6.75
N GLY A 71 -4.84 -18.90 -6.59
CA GLY A 71 -4.66 -20.26 -7.08
C GLY A 71 -4.48 -20.27 -8.59
N ASN A 72 -3.37 -20.86 -9.04
CA ASN A 72 -3.07 -21.11 -10.44
C ASN A 72 -4.08 -22.15 -10.99
N LYS A 73 -5.21 -21.70 -11.57
CA LYS A 73 -6.03 -22.56 -12.43
C LYS A 73 -5.33 -22.72 -13.77
N LYS A 74 -4.49 -23.75 -13.88
CA LYS A 74 -4.19 -24.39 -15.16
C LYS A 74 -5.22 -25.49 -15.33
N ASP A 75 -6.32 -25.19 -16.00
CA ASP A 75 -7.22 -26.21 -16.49
C ASP A 75 -6.66 -26.78 -17.79
N ALA A 76 -6.72 -28.11 -17.87
CA ALA A 76 -6.21 -28.99 -18.89
C ALA A 76 -6.97 -28.90 -20.23
#